data_AF-A0AAW6KHK1-F1
#
_entry.id   AF-A0AAW6KHK1-F1
#
_cell.length_a   1.000
_cell.length_b   1.000
_cell.length_c   1.000
_cell.angle_alpha   90.00
_cell.angle_beta   90.00
_cell.angle_gamma   90.00
#
_symmetry.space_group_name_H-M   'P 1'
#
loop_
_entity.id
_entity.type
_entity.pdbx_description
1 polymer ?
#
loop_
_entity_poly.entity_id
_entity_poly.type
_entity_poly.pdbx_seq_one_letter_code
_entity_poly.pdbx_strand_id
1 'polypeptide(L)'
;YSVDSSLRIFDLTHNIPVFHIWEASYRLLQSVSYWPEGTVFVSVVDPGVGSERRSVAVRTSSDQYIITPDNGTLTHISRQNGIVEVRYLDEAQNRLPRSGESHTFHGRDIYAYTGARLAAGIVSFDRIGPEVSTDSIVKLPVMEAYIENDWITGTIDILDIRFGNLWTNISR
;
A
#
# COMPACT_ATOMS: atom_id res chain seq x y z
N TYR A 1 3.37 -15.86 10.94
CA TYR A 1 3.25 -17.22 11.49
C TYR A 1 3.07 -17.28 13.01
N SER A 2 3.73 -16.45 13.83
CA SER A 2 3.49 -16.47 15.30
C SER A 2 2.12 -15.92 15.70
N VAL A 3 1.51 -15.05 14.87
CA VAL A 3 0.15 -14.54 15.08
C VAL A 3 -0.88 -15.63 14.79
N ASP A 4 -0.76 -16.26 13.63
CA ASP A 4 -1.55 -17.41 13.20
C ASP A 4 -0.69 -18.20 12.19
N SER A 5 -0.58 -19.51 12.41
CA SER A 5 0.23 -20.42 11.59
C SER A 5 -0.54 -20.98 10.39
N SER A 6 -1.86 -20.82 10.35
CA SER A 6 -2.75 -21.28 9.28
C SER A 6 -2.89 -20.28 8.12
N LEU A 7 -2.46 -19.02 8.32
CA LEU A 7 -2.51 -18.00 7.29
C LEU A 7 -1.68 -18.38 6.07
N ARG A 8 -2.31 -18.28 4.89
CA ARG A 8 -1.61 -18.40 3.61
C ARG A 8 -0.94 -17.06 3.31
N ILE A 9 0.38 -17.06 3.24
CA ILE A 9 1.19 -15.88 2.92
C ILE A 9 1.77 -16.08 1.52
N PHE A 10 1.59 -15.08 0.68
CA PHE A 10 2.10 -15.07 -0.69
C PHE A 10 2.92 -13.80 -0.91
N ASP A 11 4.10 -13.96 -1.50
CA ASP A 11 4.93 -12.83 -1.88
C ASP A 11 4.46 -12.29 -3.24
N LEU A 12 4.14 -10.99 -3.29
CA LEU A 12 3.96 -10.30 -4.57
C LEU A 12 5.32 -10.05 -5.22
N THR A 13 6.18 -9.31 -4.53
CA THR A 13 7.56 -9.05 -4.92
C THR A 13 8.32 -8.40 -3.77
N HIS A 14 9.60 -8.73 -3.64
CA HIS A 14 10.57 -8.03 -2.78
C HIS A 14 11.64 -7.28 -3.61
N ASN A 15 11.42 -7.18 -4.93
CA ASN A 15 12.39 -6.68 -5.90
C ASN A 15 12.08 -5.26 -6.41
N ILE A 16 11.22 -4.52 -5.69
CA ILE A 16 11.03 -3.09 -5.99
C ILE A 16 12.38 -2.39 -5.71
N PRO A 17 12.86 -1.51 -6.61
CA PRO A 17 14.09 -0.77 -6.37
C PRO A 17 14.03 -0.03 -5.03
N VAL A 18 15.16 0.01 -4.34
CA VAL A 18 15.27 0.55 -2.99
C VAL A 18 14.68 1.98 -2.97
N PHE A 19 13.73 2.20 -2.07
CA PHE A 19 13.03 3.49 -1.85
C PHE A 19 12.15 3.99 -3.00
N HIS A 20 11.89 3.18 -4.03
CA HIS A 20 11.15 3.63 -5.21
C HIS A 20 9.63 3.59 -5.03
N ILE A 21 9.09 4.61 -4.34
CA ILE A 21 7.67 4.71 -3.92
C ILE A 21 6.69 4.62 -5.12
N TRP A 22 7.02 5.26 -6.25
CA TRP A 22 6.15 5.25 -7.44
C TRP A 22 5.94 3.84 -7.99
N GLU A 23 7.03 3.11 -8.22
CA GLU A 23 6.99 1.70 -8.66
C GLU A 23 6.29 0.82 -7.61
N ALA A 24 6.54 1.03 -6.32
CA ALA A 24 5.82 0.30 -5.28
C ALA A 24 4.29 0.48 -5.38
N SER A 25 3.86 1.71 -5.63
CA SER A 25 2.44 2.04 -5.84
C SER A 25 1.88 1.35 -7.08
N TYR A 26 2.62 1.36 -8.19
CA TYR A 26 2.20 0.76 -9.44
C TYR A 26 2.14 -0.77 -9.38
N ARG A 27 3.13 -1.43 -8.75
CA ARG A 27 3.15 -2.90 -8.58
C ARG A 27 1.97 -3.39 -7.74
N LEU A 28 1.55 -2.59 -6.75
CA LEU A 28 0.38 -2.90 -5.95
C LEU A 28 -0.90 -2.83 -6.79
N LEU A 29 -1.07 -1.76 -7.59
CA LEU A 29 -2.17 -1.62 -8.54
C LEU A 29 -2.29 -2.82 -9.49
N GLN A 30 -1.16 -3.30 -10.02
CA GLN A 30 -1.13 -4.45 -10.93
C GLN A 30 -1.58 -5.77 -10.29
N SER A 31 -1.66 -5.84 -8.95
CA SER A 31 -1.92 -7.08 -8.23
C SER A 31 -3.27 -7.08 -7.52
N VAL A 32 -3.62 -6.00 -6.80
CA VAL A 32 -4.74 -5.98 -5.83
C VAL A 32 -6.06 -6.45 -6.44
N SER A 33 -6.39 -6.01 -7.65
CA SER A 33 -7.65 -6.35 -8.32
C SER A 33 -7.86 -7.84 -8.63
N TYR A 34 -6.79 -8.64 -8.62
CA TYR A 34 -6.86 -10.09 -8.88
C TYR A 34 -7.09 -10.92 -7.62
N TRP A 35 -7.01 -10.31 -6.43
CA TRP A 35 -7.18 -11.01 -5.17
C TRP A 35 -8.62 -10.90 -4.66
N PRO A 36 -9.14 -11.95 -3.99
CA PRO A 36 -10.48 -11.95 -3.42
C PRO A 36 -10.70 -10.80 -2.42
N GLU A 37 -11.96 -10.45 -2.21
CA GLU A 37 -12.40 -9.64 -1.07
C GLU A 37 -11.87 -10.22 0.25
N GLY A 38 -11.63 -9.36 1.24
CA GLY A 38 -11.04 -9.75 2.52
C GLY A 38 -9.52 -9.95 2.50
N THR A 39 -8.86 -9.93 1.33
CA THR A 39 -7.40 -10.10 1.26
C THR A 39 -6.69 -8.93 1.96
N VAL A 40 -5.72 -9.24 2.82
CA VAL A 40 -4.86 -8.25 3.49
C VAL A 40 -3.51 -8.17 2.81
N PHE A 41 -3.20 -7.02 2.24
CA PHE A 41 -1.91 -6.68 1.67
C PHE A 41 -1.05 -5.94 2.69
N VAL A 42 0.18 -6.41 2.87
CA VAL A 42 1.23 -5.67 3.57
C VAL A 42 2.19 -5.16 2.50
N SER A 43 2.20 -3.85 2.25
CA SER A 43 3.00 -3.22 1.21
C SER A 43 3.96 -2.22 1.84
N VAL A 44 5.27 -2.48 1.74
CA VAL A 44 6.27 -1.70 2.50
C VAL A 44 7.42 -1.31 1.59
N VAL A 45 7.42 -0.05 1.17
CA VAL A 45 8.59 0.66 0.65
C VAL A 45 8.65 1.98 1.41
N ASP A 46 9.56 2.06 2.38
CA ASP A 46 9.52 3.08 3.44
C ASP A 46 10.88 3.77 3.64
N PRO A 47 11.28 4.69 2.75
CA PRO A 47 12.49 5.51 2.97
C PRO A 47 12.37 6.41 4.20
N GLY A 48 11.16 6.70 4.68
CA GLY A 48 10.89 7.53 5.85
C GLY A 48 10.73 6.74 7.15
N VAL A 49 11.17 5.47 7.20
CA VAL A 49 11.03 4.64 8.40
C VAL A 49 11.67 5.33 9.62
N GLY A 50 10.96 5.31 10.75
CA GLY A 50 11.40 5.96 11.99
C GLY A 50 11.27 7.49 12.01
N SER A 51 10.74 8.12 10.96
CA SER A 51 10.38 9.54 10.94
C SER A 51 8.95 9.79 11.43
N GLU A 52 8.48 11.03 11.34
CA GLU A 52 7.10 11.43 11.65
C GLU A 52 6.06 10.98 10.61
N ARG A 53 6.47 10.32 9.52
CA ARG A 53 5.54 9.81 8.50
C ARG A 53 4.57 8.81 9.14
N ARG A 54 3.28 8.96 8.84
CA ARG A 54 2.22 8.15 9.47
C ARG A 54 2.20 6.73 8.91
N SER A 55 1.62 5.83 9.69
CA SER A 55 1.28 4.47 9.26
C SER A 55 -0.22 4.44 8.95
N VAL A 56 -0.62 3.88 7.81
CA VAL A 56 -2.03 3.79 7.38
C VAL A 56 -2.48 2.35 7.10
N ALA A 57 -3.76 2.10 7.37
CA ALA A 57 -4.49 0.95 6.87
C ALA A 57 -5.67 1.48 6.05
N VAL A 58 -5.91 0.90 4.89
CA VAL A 58 -7.01 1.32 4.00
C VAL A 58 -7.84 0.13 3.59
N ARG A 59 -9.13 0.37 3.34
CA ARG A 59 -10.07 -0.57 2.74
C ARG A 59 -10.43 -0.06 1.34
N THR A 60 -10.20 -0.89 0.32
CA THR A 60 -10.50 -0.56 -1.08
C THR A 60 -12.00 -0.67 -1.35
N SER A 61 -12.45 -0.14 -2.49
CA SER A 61 -13.86 -0.29 -2.92
C SER A 61 -14.28 -1.74 -3.19
N SER A 62 -13.30 -2.63 -3.43
CA SER A 62 -13.50 -4.07 -3.62
C SER A 62 -13.23 -4.89 -2.34
N ASP A 63 -13.25 -4.23 -1.18
CA ASP A 63 -13.12 -4.82 0.15
C ASP A 63 -11.82 -5.60 0.39
N GLN A 64 -10.72 -5.17 -0.24
CA GLN A 64 -9.37 -5.58 0.17
C GLN A 64 -8.78 -4.58 1.16
N TYR A 65 -7.85 -5.05 1.99
CA TYR A 65 -7.19 -4.24 3.01
C TYR A 65 -5.72 -4.04 2.65
N ILE A 66 -5.19 -2.83 2.86
CA ILE A 66 -3.78 -2.54 2.59
C ILE A 66 -3.19 -1.82 3.79
N ILE A 67 -2.09 -2.34 4.33
CA ILE A 67 -1.34 -1.77 5.45
C ILE A 67 0.03 -1.35 4.94
N THR A 68 0.36 -0.07 5.11
CA THR A 68 1.51 0.57 4.44
C THR A 68 1.93 1.88 5.16
N PRO A 69 3.17 2.37 4.97
CA PRO A 69 3.48 3.77 5.24
C PRO A 69 2.61 4.73 4.44
N ASP A 70 2.25 5.87 5.05
CA ASP A 70 1.58 7.00 4.41
C ASP A 70 2.61 7.91 3.73
N ASN A 71 3.12 7.46 2.59
CA ASN A 71 4.21 8.14 1.87
C ASN A 71 3.99 8.25 0.35
N GLY A 72 2.79 7.94 -0.13
CA GLY A 72 2.46 7.93 -1.56
C GLY A 72 2.38 6.56 -2.21
N THR A 73 2.71 5.45 -1.54
CA THR A 73 2.53 4.09 -2.11
C THR A 73 1.07 3.78 -2.46
N LEU A 74 0.09 4.49 -1.91
CA LEU A 74 -1.33 4.33 -2.24
C LEU A 74 -1.81 5.16 -3.43
N THR A 75 -0.94 5.95 -4.08
CA THR A 75 -1.33 6.87 -5.17
C THR A 75 -2.16 6.19 -6.26
N HIS A 76 -1.70 5.06 -6.79
CA HIS A 76 -2.39 4.34 -7.87
C HIS A 76 -3.67 3.63 -7.39
N ILE A 77 -3.65 3.04 -6.19
CA ILE A 77 -4.83 2.41 -5.58
C ILE A 77 -5.95 3.44 -5.37
N SER A 78 -5.61 4.61 -4.81
CA SER A 78 -6.56 5.70 -4.59
C SER A 78 -7.21 6.17 -5.90
N ARG A 79 -6.47 6.15 -7.02
CA ARG A 79 -6.94 6.61 -8.33
C ARG A 79 -7.77 5.57 -9.06
N GLN A 80 -7.36 4.30 -9.06
CA GLN A 80 -7.95 3.27 -9.93
C GLN A 80 -8.84 2.26 -9.22
N ASN A 81 -8.51 1.86 -7.99
CA ASN A 81 -9.33 0.92 -7.20
C ASN A 81 -10.33 1.64 -6.29
N GLY A 82 -10.02 2.88 -5.92
CA GLY A 82 -10.75 3.64 -4.92
C GLY A 82 -10.50 3.13 -3.50
N ILE A 83 -10.53 4.06 -2.56
CA ILE A 83 -10.39 3.78 -1.13
C ILE A 83 -11.65 4.31 -0.46
N VAL A 84 -12.35 3.44 0.27
CA VAL A 84 -13.61 3.77 0.94
C VAL A 84 -13.41 4.11 2.41
N GLU A 85 -12.28 3.73 2.99
CA GLU A 85 -11.98 3.96 4.40
C GLU A 85 -10.47 4.00 4.63
N VAL A 86 -10.01 4.96 5.43
CA VAL A 86 -8.61 5.11 5.84
C VAL A 86 -8.54 5.19 7.35
N ARG A 87 -7.58 4.49 7.94
CA ARG A 87 -7.28 4.55 9.37
C ARG A 87 -5.79 4.82 9.59
N TYR A 88 -5.48 5.74 10.48
CA TYR A 88 -4.11 5.84 11.00
C TYR A 88 -3.90 4.74 12.04
N LEU A 89 -2.80 4.02 11.91
CA LEU A 89 -2.45 2.99 12.89
C LEU A 89 -2.04 3.66 14.19
N ASP A 90 -2.64 3.23 15.29
CA ASP A 90 -2.02 3.41 16.60
C ASP A 90 -0.83 2.45 16.69
N GLU A 91 0.37 2.94 16.43
CA GLU A 91 1.59 2.12 16.44
C GLU A 91 1.90 1.57 17.83
N ALA A 92 1.44 2.18 18.92
CA ALA A 92 1.68 1.65 20.27
C ALA A 92 0.82 0.39 20.50
N GLN A 93 -0.41 0.37 19.99
CA GLN A 93 -1.32 -0.78 20.11
C GLN A 93 -1.10 -1.87 19.07
N ASN A 94 -0.55 -1.50 17.91
CA ASN A 94 -0.40 -2.39 16.75
C ASN A 94 1.05 -2.78 16.45
N ARG A 95 1.94 -2.61 17.43
CA ARG A 95 3.33 -3.03 17.34
C ARG A 95 3.54 -4.40 17.97
N LEU A 96 4.43 -5.17 17.36
CA LEU A 96 4.88 -6.47 17.86
C LEU A 96 5.44 -6.31 19.30
N PRO A 97 4.98 -7.11 20.27
CA PRO A 97 5.47 -6.98 21.65
C PRO A 97 7.00 -7.07 21.75
N ARG A 98 7.59 -6.19 22.56
CA ARG A 98 9.05 -6.08 22.79
C ARG A 98 9.89 -5.65 21.57
N SER A 99 9.27 -5.08 20.54
CA SER A 99 9.97 -4.48 19.38
C SER A 99 10.07 -2.95 19.44
N GLY A 100 9.66 -2.33 20.55
CA GLY A 100 9.64 -0.87 20.72
C GLY A 100 11.01 -0.19 20.64
N GLU A 101 12.08 -0.92 20.92
CA GLU A 101 13.46 -0.41 20.93
C GLU A 101 14.07 -0.25 19.52
N SER A 102 13.35 -0.67 18.46
CA SER A 102 13.80 -0.57 17.07
C SER A 102 12.86 0.30 16.23
N HIS A 103 13.42 1.33 15.60
CA HIS A 103 12.68 2.27 14.75
C HIS A 103 13.01 2.13 13.26
N THR A 104 13.91 1.22 12.89
CA THR A 104 14.36 1.06 11.50
C THR A 104 13.64 -0.06 10.76
N PHE A 105 12.76 -0.82 11.42
CA PHE A 105 12.09 -1.98 10.82
C PHE A 105 10.57 -2.06 11.08
N HIS A 106 9.86 -0.94 10.86
CA HIS A 106 8.40 -0.88 10.96
C HIS A 106 7.68 -1.87 10.02
N GLY A 107 8.34 -2.28 8.92
CA GLY A 107 7.95 -3.40 8.06
C GLY A 107 7.51 -4.66 8.83
N ARG A 108 8.41 -5.14 9.69
CA ARG A 108 8.16 -6.32 10.52
C ARG A 108 7.28 -5.97 11.71
N ASP A 109 7.64 -4.90 12.40
CA ASP A 109 7.18 -4.64 13.77
C ASP A 109 5.76 -4.07 13.81
N ILE A 110 5.34 -3.35 12.79
CA ILE A 110 4.02 -2.73 12.71
C ILE A 110 3.23 -3.36 11.58
N TYR A 111 3.71 -3.28 10.34
CA TYR A 111 2.88 -3.59 9.18
C TYR A 111 2.58 -5.08 9.05
N ALA A 112 3.60 -5.94 9.09
CA ALA A 112 3.40 -7.38 9.01
C ALA A 112 2.62 -7.93 10.21
N TYR A 113 2.89 -7.41 11.42
CA TYR A 113 2.18 -7.82 12.63
C TYR A 113 0.70 -7.43 12.59
N THR A 114 0.40 -6.17 12.24
CA THR A 114 -0.98 -5.67 12.10
C THR A 114 -1.72 -6.43 11.01
N GLY A 115 -1.07 -6.64 9.85
CA GLY A 115 -1.68 -7.36 8.73
C GLY A 115 -2.00 -8.81 9.05
N ALA A 116 -1.10 -9.50 9.76
CA ALA A 116 -1.38 -10.85 10.22
C ALA A 116 -2.54 -10.90 11.21
N ARG A 117 -2.64 -9.94 12.15
CA ARG A 117 -3.76 -9.89 13.12
C ARG A 117 -5.09 -9.60 12.44
N LEU A 118 -5.10 -8.70 11.44
CA LEU A 118 -6.29 -8.39 10.66
C LEU A 118 -6.73 -9.61 9.84
N ALA A 119 -5.79 -10.25 9.13
CA ALA A 119 -6.07 -11.43 8.32
C ALA A 119 -6.56 -12.63 9.15
N ALA A 120 -6.08 -12.77 10.39
CA ALA A 120 -6.51 -13.80 11.32
C ALA A 120 -7.85 -13.48 12.04
N GLY A 121 -8.44 -12.30 11.81
CA GLY A 121 -9.65 -11.86 12.51
C GLY A 121 -9.45 -11.56 14.00
N ILE A 122 -8.19 -11.45 14.46
CA ILE A 122 -7.85 -11.13 15.86
C ILE A 122 -8.14 -9.65 16.17
N VAL A 123 -8.04 -8.79 15.16
CA VAL A 123 -8.43 -7.38 15.23
C VAL A 123 -9.34 -7.06 14.05
N SER A 124 -10.45 -6.39 14.31
CA SER A 124 -11.31 -5.86 13.26
C SER A 124 -10.72 -4.56 12.71
N PHE A 125 -11.05 -4.22 11.46
CA PHE A 125 -10.49 -3.04 10.80
C PHE A 125 -10.77 -1.74 11.59
N ASP A 126 -11.96 -1.62 12.20
CA ASP A 126 -12.33 -0.47 13.04
C ASP A 126 -11.47 -0.25 14.28
N ARG A 127 -10.77 -1.30 14.73
CA ARG A 127 -9.90 -1.29 15.91
C ARG A 127 -8.43 -1.07 15.61
N ILE A 128 -8.05 -0.92 14.34
CA ILE A 128 -6.67 -0.60 13.95
C ILE A 128 -6.27 0.81 14.41
N GLY A 129 -7.22 1.73 14.39
CA GLY A 129 -7.02 3.10 14.83
C GLY A 129 -8.10 4.04 14.33
N PRO A 130 -7.97 5.36 14.57
CA PRO A 130 -8.99 6.33 14.21
C PRO A 130 -9.17 6.41 12.70
N GLU A 131 -10.44 6.49 12.29
CA GLU A 131 -10.81 6.77 10.91
C GLU A 131 -10.49 8.21 10.54
N VAL A 132 -10.01 8.40 9.32
CA VAL A 132 -9.63 9.71 8.77
C VAL A 132 -10.15 9.85 7.35
N SER A 133 -10.21 11.08 6.87
CA SER A 133 -10.61 11.36 5.49
C SER A 133 -9.73 10.61 4.50
N THR A 134 -10.33 10.06 3.44
CA THR A 134 -9.63 9.45 2.30
C THR A 134 -8.71 10.43 1.58
N ASP A 135 -8.95 11.74 1.71
CA ASP A 135 -8.11 12.79 1.13
C ASP A 135 -6.88 13.12 1.98
N SER A 136 -6.79 12.57 3.20
CA SER A 136 -5.69 12.86 4.11
C SER A 136 -4.40 12.09 3.81
N ILE A 137 -4.46 11.07 2.95
CA ILE A 137 -3.30 10.25 2.58
C ILE A 137 -2.37 11.02 1.64
N VAL A 138 -1.07 10.77 1.78
CA VAL A 138 -0.05 11.31 0.88
C VAL A 138 -0.24 10.69 -0.51
N LYS A 139 -0.28 11.55 -1.53
CA LYS A 139 -0.35 11.16 -2.95
C LYS A 139 0.85 11.77 -3.68
N LEU A 140 1.49 10.98 -4.54
CA LEU A 140 2.54 11.47 -5.42
C LEU A 140 1.93 12.33 -6.54
N PRO A 141 2.64 13.34 -7.06
CA PRO A 141 2.19 14.11 -8.21
C PRO A 141 1.94 13.19 -9.41
N VAL A 142 0.79 13.34 -10.05
CA VAL A 142 0.43 12.61 -11.26
C VAL A 142 0.12 13.62 -12.35
N MET A 143 0.62 13.35 -13.56
CA MET A 143 0.18 14.04 -14.76
C MET A 143 -0.92 13.20 -15.41
N GLU A 144 -2.13 13.74 -15.52
CA GLU A 144 -3.22 13.07 -16.23
C GLU A 144 -2.96 13.14 -17.74
N ALA A 145 -3.33 12.07 -18.46
CA ALA A 145 -3.29 12.08 -19.91
C ALA A 145 -4.37 13.03 -20.46
N TYR A 146 -4.06 13.78 -21.50
CA TYR A 146 -5.00 14.72 -22.11
C TYR A 146 -4.85 14.75 -23.64
N ILE A 147 -5.92 15.19 -24.29
CA ILE A 147 -5.99 15.36 -25.74
C ILE A 147 -5.98 16.85 -26.06
N GLU A 148 -5.08 17.29 -26.93
CA GLU A 148 -4.99 18.66 -27.40
C GLU A 148 -4.54 18.69 -28.87
N ASN A 149 -5.26 19.42 -29.73
CA ASN A 149 -4.91 19.63 -31.15
C ASN A 149 -4.57 18.33 -31.92
N ASP A 150 -5.39 17.28 -31.77
CA ASP A 150 -5.19 15.93 -32.35
C ASP A 150 -3.97 15.16 -31.80
N TRP A 151 -3.34 15.64 -30.72
CA TRP A 151 -2.28 14.94 -29.99
C TRP A 151 -2.81 14.39 -28.66
N ILE A 152 -2.27 13.24 -28.24
CA ILE A 152 -2.43 12.73 -26.88
C ILE A 152 -1.11 12.87 -26.15
N THR A 153 -1.14 13.56 -25.01
CA THR A 153 0.02 13.71 -24.12
C THR A 153 -0.21 12.88 -22.86
N GLY A 154 0.82 12.16 -22.42
CA GLY A 154 0.78 11.32 -21.23
C GLY A 154 2.16 11.01 -20.69
N THR A 155 2.23 10.12 -19.70
CA THR A 155 3.45 9.70 -19.02
C THR A 155 3.72 8.22 -19.24
N ILE A 156 5.01 7.85 -19.20
CA ILE A 156 5.42 6.46 -18.98
C ILE A 156 5.33 6.22 -17.47
N ASP A 157 4.33 5.46 -17.04
CA ASP A 157 4.09 5.20 -15.62
C ASP A 157 5.02 4.10 -15.08
N ILE A 158 5.31 3.07 -15.88
CA ILE A 158 6.19 1.99 -15.45
C ILE A 158 6.95 1.36 -16.61
N LEU A 159 8.14 0.84 -16.29
CA LEU A 159 8.92 0.01 -17.18
C LEU A 159 8.63 -1.47 -16.92
N ASP A 160 8.51 -2.23 -18.00
CA ASP A 160 8.51 -3.69 -18.00
C ASP A 160 9.85 -4.19 -18.53
N ILE A 161 10.88 -4.00 -17.70
CA ILE A 161 12.30 -4.14 -18.07
C ILE A 161 12.59 -5.53 -18.66
N ARG A 162 11.90 -6.58 -18.17
CA ARG A 162 12.17 -7.96 -18.59
C ARG A 162 11.75 -8.23 -20.03
N PHE A 163 10.72 -7.56 -20.50
CA PHE A 163 10.20 -7.70 -21.85
C PHE A 163 10.54 -6.50 -22.75
N GLY A 164 11.09 -5.42 -22.17
CA GLY A 164 11.43 -4.19 -22.88
C GLY A 164 10.23 -3.30 -23.21
N ASN A 165 9.10 -3.47 -22.50
CA ASN A 165 7.91 -2.65 -22.75
C ASN A 165 7.91 -1.36 -21.92
N LEU A 166 7.24 -0.34 -22.46
CA LEU A 166 6.91 0.91 -21.78
C LEU A 166 5.40 0.99 -21.61
N TRP A 167 4.94 1.19 -20.39
CA TRP A 167 3.51 1.27 -20.11
C TRP A 167 3.16 2.72 -19.79
N THR A 168 2.19 3.26 -20.52
CA THR A 168 1.77 4.66 -20.41
C THR A 168 0.50 4.79 -19.57
N ASN A 169 0.22 5.99 -19.07
CA ASN A 169 -1.06 6.33 -18.44
C ASN A 169 -2.22 6.58 -19.43
N ILE A 170 -1.99 6.44 -20.74
CA ILE A 170 -3.00 6.67 -21.78
C ILE A 170 -3.90 5.43 -21.88
N SER A 171 -5.19 5.58 -21.61
CA SER A 171 -6.19 4.53 -21.72
C SER A 171 -6.63 4.29 -23.17
N ARG A 172 -7.25 3.12 -23.41
CA ARG A 172 -7.89 2.79 -24.70
C ARG A 172 -9.14 3.61 -24.95
#